data_AF-A0A8I0RZV5-F1
#
_entry.id   AF-A0A8I0RZV5-F1
#
_cell.length_a   1.000
_cell.length_b   1.000
_cell.length_c   1.000
_cell.angle_alpha   90.00
_cell.angle_beta   90.00
_cell.angle_gamma   90.00
#
_symmetry.space_group_name_H-M   'P 1'
#
loop_
_entity.id
_entity.type
_entity.pdbx_description
1 polymer ?
#
loop_
_entity_poly.entity_id
_entity_poly.type
_entity_poly.pdbx_seq_one_letter_code
_entity_poly.pdbx_strand_id
1 'polypeptide(L)'
;MCVTTASQNASNWIKTHPAWIRICDLPSDYCETLYVQWHELSNSDKEYWGSEYAYDEFATKQMKVAEGFITDKNNFYSKITEVPWGEDLMTVFKIGKKAKAALQVA
;
A
#
# COMPACT_ATOMS: atom_id res chain seq x y z
N MET A 1 18.65 -13.36 -5.72
CA MET A 1 18.00 -12.12 -6.18
C MET A 1 17.67 -11.30 -4.93
N CYS A 2 18.13 -10.05 -4.86
CA CYS A 2 18.44 -9.24 -3.66
C CYS A 2 17.24 -8.66 -2.86
N VAL A 3 16.02 -9.12 -3.12
CA VAL A 3 14.78 -8.65 -2.45
C VAL A 3 14.77 -8.89 -0.92
N THR A 4 15.71 -9.67 -0.37
CA THR A 4 15.76 -10.01 1.05
C THR A 4 16.14 -8.83 1.94
N THR A 5 17.07 -7.96 1.54
CA THR A 5 17.58 -6.89 2.43
C THR A 5 16.55 -5.79 2.64
N ALA A 6 15.99 -5.22 1.57
CA ALA A 6 14.93 -4.21 1.68
C ALA A 6 13.69 -4.77 2.40
N SER A 7 13.31 -6.02 2.12
CA SER A 7 12.24 -6.71 2.82
C SER A 7 12.50 -6.86 4.32
N GLN A 8 13.73 -7.24 4.70
CA GLN A 8 14.14 -7.39 6.09
C GLN A 8 14.25 -6.04 6.82
N ASN A 9 14.76 -5.00 6.15
CA ASN A 9 14.78 -3.63 6.67
C ASN A 9 13.36 -3.15 6.93
N ALA A 10 12.45 -3.34 5.96
CA ALA A 10 11.05 -3.02 6.14
C ALA A 10 10.44 -3.79 7.32
N SER A 11 10.73 -5.09 7.47
CA SER A 11 10.25 -5.90 8.60
C SER A 11 10.68 -5.32 9.94
N ASN A 12 11.91 -4.80 10.03
CA ASN A 12 12.42 -4.20 11.24
C ASN A 12 11.83 -2.81 11.48
N TRP A 13 11.69 -2.01 10.42
CA TRP A 13 11.12 -0.68 10.47
C TRP A 13 9.65 -0.68 10.90
N ILE A 14 8.83 -1.62 10.43
CA ILE A 14 7.41 -1.71 10.81
C ILE A 14 7.19 -2.09 12.28
N LYS A 15 8.19 -2.66 12.97
CA LYS A 15 8.12 -2.96 14.41
C LYS A 15 8.13 -1.68 15.24
N THR A 16 8.85 -0.66 14.80
CA THR A 16 8.88 0.66 15.44
C THR A 16 7.81 1.61 14.88
N HIS A 17 7.16 1.25 13.77
CA HIS A 17 6.12 2.02 13.10
C HIS A 17 4.79 1.24 13.05
N PRO A 18 4.07 1.09 14.17
CA PRO A 18 2.92 0.18 14.30
C PRO A 18 1.68 0.58 13.48
N ALA A 19 1.66 1.77 12.88
CA ALA A 19 0.59 2.16 11.96
C ALA A 19 0.84 1.71 10.50
N TRP A 20 2.01 1.13 10.22
CA TRP A 20 2.46 0.76 8.89
C TRP A 20 2.61 -0.75 8.75
N ILE A 21 2.33 -1.26 7.55
CA ILE A 21 2.44 -2.67 7.19
C ILE A 21 3.19 -2.80 5.86
N ARG A 22 3.91 -3.91 5.65
CA ARG A 22 4.55 -4.19 4.34
C ARG A 22 3.51 -4.71 3.36
N ILE A 23 3.73 -4.46 2.08
CA ILE A 23 2.89 -5.04 1.01
C ILE A 23 2.85 -6.57 1.10
N CYS A 24 3.96 -7.22 1.44
CA CYS A 24 4.02 -8.68 1.58
C CYS A 24 3.30 -9.23 2.82
N ASP A 25 2.96 -8.39 3.81
CA ASP A 25 2.25 -8.79 5.02
C ASP A 25 0.73 -8.54 4.92
N LEU A 26 0.28 -7.95 3.80
CA LEU A 26 -1.14 -7.71 3.57
C LEU A 26 -1.81 -8.97 3.03
N PRO A 27 -2.98 -9.36 3.56
CA PRO A 27 -3.84 -10.36 2.92
C PRO A 27 -4.23 -9.91 1.50
N SER A 28 -4.33 -10.87 0.58
CA SER A 28 -4.61 -10.57 -0.83
C SER A 28 -5.96 -9.87 -1.04
N ASP A 29 -6.95 -10.18 -0.21
CA ASP A 29 -8.27 -9.55 -0.20
C ASP A 29 -8.27 -8.15 0.46
N TYR A 30 -7.26 -7.83 1.27
CA TYR A 30 -7.13 -6.51 1.87
C TYR A 30 -6.56 -5.47 0.91
N CYS A 31 -5.74 -5.88 -0.07
CA CYS A 31 -5.07 -4.95 -1.00
C CYS A 31 -6.06 -4.02 -1.72
N GLU A 32 -7.22 -4.52 -2.15
CA GLU A 32 -8.25 -3.70 -2.79
C GLU A 32 -8.78 -2.60 -1.87
N THR A 33 -8.91 -2.89 -0.57
CA THR A 33 -9.44 -1.93 0.42
C THR A 33 -8.55 -0.69 0.58
N LEU A 34 -7.30 -0.73 0.11
CA LEU A 34 -6.40 0.43 0.11
C LEU A 34 -6.79 1.48 -0.92
N TYR A 35 -7.59 1.13 -1.93
CA TYR A 35 -8.03 2.00 -3.01
C TYR A 35 -9.48 2.40 -2.85
N VAL A 36 -9.85 3.55 -3.44
CA VAL A 36 -11.24 3.99 -3.54
C VAL A 36 -12.05 2.92 -4.26
N GLN A 37 -13.14 2.49 -3.63
CA GLN A 37 -14.05 1.46 -4.13
C GLN A 37 -15.26 2.11 -4.80
N TRP A 38 -15.93 1.35 -5.67
CA TRP A 38 -17.12 1.81 -6.39
C TRP A 38 -18.18 2.42 -5.47
N HIS A 39 -18.47 1.79 -4.33
CA HIS A 39 -19.47 2.28 -3.39
C HIS A 39 -19.11 3.63 -2.75
N GLU A 40 -17.82 4.00 -2.73
CA GLU A 40 -17.29 5.27 -2.21
C GLU A 40 -17.35 6.41 -3.25
N LEU A 41 -17.59 6.09 -4.53
CA LEU A 41 -17.67 7.08 -5.60
C LEU A 41 -18.92 7.97 -5.49
N SER A 42 -18.77 9.22 -5.96
CA SER A 42 -19.89 10.14 -6.14
C SER A 42 -20.86 9.65 -7.22
N ASN A 43 -22.10 10.14 -7.23
CA ASN A 43 -23.07 9.76 -8.28
C ASN A 43 -22.60 10.14 -9.68
N SER A 44 -21.94 11.31 -9.84
CA SER A 44 -21.40 11.73 -11.13
C SER A 44 -20.27 10.83 -11.62
N ASP A 45 -19.41 10.34 -10.72
CA ASP A 45 -18.35 9.40 -11.10
C ASP A 45 -18.95 8.05 -11.50
N LYS A 46 -19.98 7.58 -10.77
CA LYS A 46 -20.71 6.36 -11.12
C LYS A 46 -21.39 6.47 -12.48
N GLU A 47 -21.97 7.63 -12.80
CA GLU A 47 -22.55 7.89 -14.12
C GLU A 47 -21.48 7.91 -15.23
N TYR A 48 -20.32 8.54 -14.99
CA TYR A 48 -19.21 8.56 -15.95
C TYR A 48 -18.70 7.15 -16.30
N TRP A 49 -18.49 6.31 -15.28
CA TRP A 49 -18.04 4.94 -15.47
C TRP A 49 -19.14 4.00 -15.96
N GLY A 50 -20.40 4.31 -15.66
CA GLY A 50 -21.59 3.56 -16.08
C GLY A 50 -21.79 2.20 -15.39
N SER A 51 -20.74 1.59 -14.82
CA SER A 51 -20.83 0.34 -14.05
C SER A 51 -19.64 0.13 -13.12
N GLU A 52 -19.85 -0.64 -12.05
CA GLU A 52 -18.80 -1.09 -11.12
C GLU A 52 -17.71 -1.88 -11.86
N TYR A 53 -18.11 -2.76 -12.78
CA TYR A 53 -17.17 -3.53 -13.60
C TYR A 53 -16.23 -2.63 -14.41
N ALA A 54 -16.76 -1.60 -15.07
CA ALA A 54 -15.93 -0.69 -15.86
C ALA A 54 -14.95 0.12 -14.99
N TYR A 55 -15.38 0.50 -13.78
CA TYR A 55 -14.50 1.15 -12.83
C TYR A 55 -13.39 0.22 -12.34
N ASP A 56 -13.74 -1.01 -11.95
CA ASP A 56 -12.77 -1.94 -11.38
C ASP A 56 -11.72 -2.41 -12.39
N GLU A 57 -12.11 -2.60 -13.65
CA GLU A 57 -11.23 -3.10 -14.71
C GLU A 57 -10.35 -1.99 -15.33
N PHE A 58 -10.88 -0.78 -15.51
CA PHE A 58 -10.23 0.25 -16.33
C PHE A 58 -9.79 1.50 -15.58
N ALA A 59 -10.23 1.72 -14.34
CA ALA A 59 -9.84 2.91 -13.61
C ALA A 59 -8.44 2.79 -13.02
N THR A 60 -7.67 3.87 -13.15
CA THR A 60 -6.54 4.11 -12.26
C THR A 60 -7.09 4.54 -10.90
N LYS A 61 -7.29 3.57 -10.00
CA LYS A 61 -7.93 3.83 -8.70
C LYS A 61 -7.05 4.71 -7.81
N GLN A 62 -7.67 5.68 -7.16
CA GLN A 62 -6.99 6.52 -6.17
C GLN A 62 -6.72 5.70 -4.91
N MET A 63 -5.49 5.77 -4.39
CA MET A 63 -5.14 5.17 -3.11
C MET A 63 -5.61 6.03 -1.93
N LYS A 64 -6.20 5.40 -0.91
CA LYS A 64 -6.78 6.03 0.29
C LYS A 64 -5.78 6.22 1.41
N VAL A 65 -4.70 5.45 1.42
CA VAL A 65 -3.69 5.43 2.47
C VAL A 65 -2.39 6.06 2.00
N ALA A 66 -1.57 6.53 2.94
CA ALA A 66 -0.21 6.91 2.62
C ALA A 66 0.61 5.66 2.29
N GLU A 67 1.34 5.71 1.18
CA GLU A 67 2.39 4.74 0.84
C GLU A 67 3.77 5.27 1.24
N GLY A 68 4.75 4.38 1.26
CA GLY A 68 6.15 4.72 1.42
C GLY A 68 7.05 3.55 1.03
N PHE A 69 8.35 3.82 0.96
CA PHE A 69 9.33 2.91 0.39
C PHE A 69 10.52 2.78 1.32
N ILE A 70 10.85 1.55 1.73
CA ILE A 70 12.03 1.24 2.53
C ILE A 70 13.08 0.61 1.63
N THR A 71 14.27 1.20 1.55
CA THR A 71 15.34 0.68 0.68
C THR A 71 16.24 -0.33 1.38
N ASP A 72 17.06 -1.03 0.60
CA ASP A 72 18.14 -1.90 1.06
C ASP A 72 19.19 -1.18 1.95
N LYS A 73 19.34 0.14 1.80
CA LYS A 73 20.13 1.02 2.67
C LYS A 73 19.40 1.48 3.94
N ASN A 74 18.21 0.94 4.20
CA ASN A 74 17.39 1.23 5.37
C ASN A 74 16.91 2.69 5.46
N ASN A 75 16.73 3.35 4.31
CA ASN A 75 16.13 4.67 4.21
C ASN A 75 14.62 4.56 3.95
N PHE A 76 13.85 5.48 4.52
CA PHE A 76 12.42 5.64 4.22
C PHE A 76 12.21 6.83 3.28
N TYR A 77 11.44 6.60 2.22
CA TYR A 77 11.00 7.63 1.28
C TYR A 77 9.48 7.69 1.22
N SER A 78 8.95 8.89 1.09
CA SER A 78 7.50 9.13 1.02
C SER A 78 6.96 9.04 -0.41
N LYS A 79 7.84 9.18 -1.40
CA LYS A 79 7.51 9.12 -2.82
C LYS A 79 8.50 8.24 -3.56
N ILE A 80 8.00 7.48 -4.54
CA ILE A 80 8.85 6.60 -5.34
C ILE A 80 9.92 7.38 -6.11
N THR A 81 9.63 8.61 -6.52
CA THR A 81 10.55 9.50 -7.25
C THR A 81 11.73 9.98 -6.40
N GLU A 82 11.66 9.83 -5.07
CA GLU A 82 12.75 10.19 -4.15
C GLU A 82 13.71 9.02 -3.92
N VAL A 83 13.32 7.80 -4.30
CA VAL A 83 14.16 6.61 -4.14
C VAL A 83 15.31 6.66 -5.14
N PRO A 84 16.58 6.54 -4.70
CA PRO A 84 17.72 6.53 -5.59
C PRO A 84 17.64 5.40 -6.62
N TRP A 85 18.02 5.72 -7.85
CA TRP A 85 17.97 4.75 -8.94
C TRP A 85 18.92 3.58 -8.68
N GLY A 86 18.43 2.36 -8.88
CA GLY A 86 19.18 1.12 -8.65
C GLY A 86 19.18 0.60 -7.21
N GLU A 87 18.50 1.25 -6.27
CA GLU A 87 18.24 0.68 -4.95
C GLU A 87 17.04 -0.29 -4.99
N ASP A 88 17.21 -1.45 -4.37
CA ASP A 88 16.09 -2.32 -4.07
C ASP A 88 15.23 -1.70 -2.97
N LEU A 89 13.91 -1.86 -3.09
CA LEU A 89 12.95 -1.28 -2.15
C LEU A 89 11.82 -2.22 -1.79
N MET A 90 11.17 -1.94 -0.67
CA MET A 90 9.96 -2.59 -0.21
C MET A 90 8.89 -1.54 0.09
N THR A 91 7.71 -1.72 -0.50
CA THR A 91 6.56 -0.83 -0.27
C THR A 91 5.92 -1.11 1.09
N VAL A 92 5.56 -0.03 1.78
CA VAL A 92 4.82 -0.05 3.05
C VAL A 92 3.60 0.87 2.95
N PHE A 93 2.51 0.49 3.62
CA PHE A 93 1.26 1.24 3.63
C PHE A 93 0.85 1.63 5.05
N LYS A 94 0.36 2.85 5.23
CA LYS A 94 -0.11 3.37 6.51
C LYS A 94 -1.59 3.08 6.73
N ILE A 95 -1.90 1.86 7.18
CA ILE A 95 -3.27 1.40 7.43
C ILE A 95 -3.80 1.75 8.83
N GLY A 96 -2.94 2.24 9.73
CA GLY A 96 -3.30 2.58 11.10
C GLY A 96 -3.13 1.43 12.09
N LYS A 97 -2.91 1.76 13.38
CA LYS A 97 -2.55 0.78 14.42
C LYS A 97 -3.63 -0.29 14.65
N LYS A 98 -4.90 0.14 14.67
CA LYS A 98 -6.04 -0.77 14.91
C LYS A 98 -6.21 -1.77 13.77
N ALA A 99 -6.17 -1.30 12.53
CA ALA A 99 -6.28 -2.16 11.34
C ALA A 99 -5.13 -3.16 11.29
N LYS A 100 -3.88 -2.71 11.47
CA LYS A 100 -2.72 -3.61 11.52
C LYS A 100 -2.85 -4.68 12.60
N ALA A 101 -3.27 -4.30 13.81
CA ALA A 101 -3.47 -5.25 14.89
C ALA A 101 -4.55 -6.31 14.54
N ALA A 102 -5.64 -5.90 13.88
CA ALA A 102 -6.68 -6.84 13.44
C ALA A 102 -6.16 -7.84 12.39
N LEU A 103 -5.30 -7.40 11.46
CA LEU A 103 -4.72 -8.26 10.42
C LEU A 103 -3.67 -9.25 10.94
N GLN A 104 -3.07 -8.99 12.11
CA GLN A 104 -2.06 -9.87 12.70
C GLN A 104 -2.64 -10.94 13.64
N VAL A 105 -3.94 -10.86 13.94
CA VAL A 105 -4.67 -11.81 14.79
C VAL A 105 -5.51 -12.79 13.95
N ALA A 106 -5.72 -12.49 12.67
CA ALA A 106 -6.37 -13.36 11.68
C ALA A 106 -5.38 -14.37 11.09
#